data_AF-A0A969ULE6-F1
#
_entry.id   AF-A0A969ULE6-F1
#
_cell.length_a   1.000
_cell.length_b   1.000
_cell.length_c   1.000
_cell.angle_alpha   90.00
_cell.angle_beta   90.00
_cell.angle_gamma   90.00
#
_symmetry.space_group_name_H-M   'P 1'
#
loop_
_entity.id
_entity.type
_entity.pdbx_description
1 polymer ?
#
loop_
_entity_poly.entity_id
_entity_poly.type
_entity_poly.pdbx_seq_one_letter_code
_entity_poly.pdbx_strand_id
1 'polypeptide(L)' 'MLQRLLLVVHCDRDSNIRIISARPATPSERRNDERGN' A
#
# COMPACT_ATOMS: atom_id res chain seq x y z
N MET A 1 -5.32 0.84 -18.70
CA MET A 1 -5.30 -0.29 -17.74
C MET A 1 -5.58 0.29 -16.36
N LEU A 2 -6.72 0.01 -15.73
CA LEU A 2 -7.03 0.52 -14.38
C LEU A 2 -6.20 -0.26 -13.36
N GLN A 3 -5.09 0.32 -12.90
CA GLN A 3 -4.28 -0.28 -11.84
C GLN A 3 -5.06 -0.28 -10.52
N ARG A 4 -5.12 -1.42 -9.84
CA ARG A 4 -5.73 -1.53 -8.51
C ARG A 4 -4.67 -1.17 -7.46
N LEU A 5 -4.77 0.03 -6.87
CA LEU A 5 -3.90 0.45 -5.76
C LEU A 5 -4.46 -0.07 -4.42
N LEU A 6 -3.59 -0.72 -3.65
CA LEU A 6 -3.89 -1.20 -2.30
C LEU A 6 -3.02 -0.46 -1.29
N LEU A 7 -3.61 -0.07 -0.17
CA LEU A 7 -2.85 0.32 1.02
C LEU A 7 -2.59 -0.94 1.85
N VAL A 8 -1.31 -1.20 2.13
CA VAL A 8 -0.84 -2.41 2.82
C VAL A 8 -0.16 -2.04 4.13
N VAL A 9 -0.69 -2.56 5.23
CA VAL A 9 0.00 -2.49 6.52
C VAL A 9 0.86 -3.74 6.67
N HIS A 10 2.14 -3.54 6.89
CA HIS A 10 3.10 -4.63 7.03
C HIS A 10 4.03 -4.38 8.23
N CYS A 11 4.67 -5.46 8.67
CA CYS A 11 5.82 -5.38 9.57
C CYS A 11 6.99 -6.17 8.97
N ASP A 12 8.20 -5.72 9.26
CA ASP A 12 9.41 -6.48 8.99
C ASP A 12 9.74 -7.35 10.21
N ARG A 13 10.00 -8.63 9.97
CA ARG A 13 10.49 -9.57 10.96
C ARG A 13 11.48 -10.54 10.34
N ASP A 14 12.69 -10.58 10.88
CA ASP A 14 13.73 -11.53 10.46
C ASP A 14 13.97 -11.48 8.94
N SER A 15 14.05 -10.27 8.37
CA SER A 15 14.16 -10.00 6.92
C SER A 15 12.96 -10.47 6.08
N ASN A 16 11.83 -10.75 6.71
CA ASN A 16 10.59 -11.13 6.05
C ASN A 16 9.52 -10.06 6.27
N ILE A 17 8.92 -9.59 5.17
CA ILE A 17 7.75 -8.71 5.23
C ILE A 17 6.51 -9.56 5.51
N ARG A 18 5.81 -9.29 6.60
CA ARG A 18 4.51 -9.89 6.91
C ARG A 18 3.40 -8.88 6.66
N ILE A 19 2.48 -9.24 5.78
CA ILE A 19 1.28 -8.44 5.51
C ILE A 19 0.28 -8.68 6.64
N ILE A 20 -0.12 -7.62 7.33
CA ILE A 20 -1.10 -7.66 8.41
C ILE A 20 -2.49 -7.39 7.85
N SER A 21 -2.62 -6.40 6.96
CA SER A 21 -3.87 -6.07 6.31
C SER A 21 -3.65 -5.43 4.93
N ALA A 22 -4.63 -5.59 4.06
CA ALA A 22 -4.66 -4.98 2.74
C ALA A 22 -6.09 -4.50 2.44
N ARG A 23 -6.24 -3.27 1.95
CA ARG A 23 -7.51 -2.73 1.50
C ARG A 23 -7.35 -1.86 0.26
N PRO A 24 -8.43 -1.63 -0.53
CA PRO A 24 -8.40 -0.63 -1.58
C PRO A 24 -7.94 0.73 -1.05
N ALA A 25 -7.01 1.36 -1.79
CA ALA A 25 -6.58 2.72 -1.50
C ALA A 25 -7.73 3.70 -1.79
N THR A 26 -7.95 4.63 -0.87
CA THR A 26 -8.89 5.73 -1.05
C THR A 26 -8.39 6.73 -2.09
N PRO A 27 -9.27 7.58 -2.68
CA PRO A 27 -8.84 8.58 -3.66
C PRO A 27 -7.78 9.56 -3.16
N SER A 28 -7.79 9.91 -1.87
CA SER A 28 -6.76 10.77 -1.25
C SER A 28 -5.41 10.07 -1.13
N GLU A 29 -5.38 8.79 -0.75
CA GLU A 29 -4.15 8.00 -0.64
C GLU A 29 -3.49 7.77 -2.00
N ARG A 30 -4.29 7.57 -3.06
CA ARG A 30 -3.79 7.48 -4.45
C ARG A 30 -3.01 8.72 -4.88
N ARG A 31 -3.51 9.91 -4.54
CA ARG A 31 -2.85 11.18 -4.91
C ARG A 31 -1.49 11.37 -4.24
N ASN A 32 -1.28 10.76 -3.07
CA ASN A 32 0.00 10.82 -2.37
C ASN A 32 1.02 9.84 -2.97
N ASP A 33 0.58 8.67 -3.42
CA ASP A 33 1.43 7.68 -4.11
C ASP A 33 1.94 8.22 -5.46
N GLU A 34 1.06 8.81 -6.27
CA GLU A 34 1.40 9.40 -7.58
C GLU A 34 2.40 10.58 -7.49
N ARG A 35 2.52 11.20 -6.30
CA ARG A 35 3.44 12.31 -6.08
C ARG A 35 4.85 11.87 -5.70
N GLY A 36 5.11 10.57 -5.60
CA GLY A 36 6.44 10.01 -5.39
C GLY A 36 7.09 10.55 -4.13
N ASN A 37 6.81 9.92 -2.99
CA ASN A 37 7.68 10.07 -1.83
C ASN A 37 8.96 9.25 -2.04
#